data_AF-A0A6L5YA60-F1
#
_entry.id   AF-A0A6L5YA60-F1
#
_cell.length_a   1.000
_cell.length_b   1.000
_cell.length_c   1.000
_cell.angle_alpha   90.00
_cell.angle_beta   90.00
_cell.angle_gamma   90.00
#
_symmetry.space_group_name_H-M   'P 1'
#
loop_
_entity.id
_entity.type
_entity.pdbx_description
1 polymer ?
#
loop_
_entity_poly.entity_id
_entity_poly.type
_entity_poly.pdbx_seq_one_letter_code
_entity_poly.pdbx_strand_id
1 'polypeptide(L)'
;MDIFSNSFEKKWALIFGFLFFIIMVPFPFFYATRYIPVIYGLPSFIVGWTAHTAITMILIVVFYAQAMRRPEYHEFDEERKGE
;
A
#
# COMPACT_ATOMS: atom_id res chain seq x y z
N MET A 1 -16.53 7.16 9.78
CA MET A 1 -15.30 6.74 10.52
C MET A 1 -14.26 7.84 10.46
N ASP A 2 -13.58 8.10 11.58
CA ASP A 2 -12.41 8.97 11.64
C ASP A 2 -11.14 8.10 11.65
N ILE A 3 -10.17 8.40 10.78
CA ILE A 3 -8.93 7.62 10.59
C ILE A 3 -8.13 7.49 11.89
N PHE A 4 -8.28 8.44 12.81
CA PHE A 4 -7.53 8.48 14.05
C PHE A 4 -8.25 7.85 15.25
N SER A 5 -9.55 7.53 15.11
CA SER A 5 -10.35 6.97 16.21
C SER A 5 -10.25 5.45 16.31
N ASN A 6 -9.98 4.76 15.19
CA ASN A 6 -9.87 3.30 15.15
C ASN A 6 -8.40 2.85 15.04
N SER A 7 -7.96 1.99 15.96
CA SER A 7 -6.61 1.40 15.97
C SER A 7 -6.26 0.65 14.67
N PHE A 8 -7.25 0.06 13.99
CA PHE A 8 -7.08 -0.58 12.69
C PHE A 8 -6.74 0.45 11.60
N GLU A 9 -7.55 1.50 11.49
CA GLU A 9 -7.36 2.56 10.49
C GLU A 9 -6.06 3.31 10.73
N LYS A 10 -5.75 3.65 11.98
CA LYS A 10 -4.49 4.29 12.37
C LYS A 10 -3.27 3.45 11.99
N LYS A 11 -3.32 2.12 12.22
CA LYS A 11 -2.24 1.20 11.84
C LYS A 11 -2.04 1.19 10.32
N TRP A 12 -3.12 1.03 9.56
CA TRP A 12 -3.04 0.93 8.11
C TRP A 12 -2.71 2.27 7.43
N ALA A 13 -3.21 3.38 7.97
CA ALA A 13 -2.82 4.72 7.57
C ALA A 13 -1.32 4.96 7.78
N LEU A 14 -0.75 4.49 8.89
CA LEU A 14 0.69 4.56 9.12
C LEU A 14 1.47 3.71 8.12
N ILE A 15 1.02 2.48 7.84
CA ILE A 15 1.68 1.58 6.88
C ILE A 15 1.67 2.18 5.47
N PHE A 16 0.52 2.60 4.95
CA PHE A 16 0.42 3.19 3.62
C PHE A 16 1.07 4.58 3.55
N GLY A 17 0.98 5.37 4.61
CA GLY A 17 1.70 6.64 4.72
C GLY A 17 3.22 6.45 4.68
N PHE A 18 3.74 5.40 5.31
CA PHE A 18 5.17 5.07 5.24
C PHE A 18 5.60 4.62 3.84
N LEU A 19 4.79 3.79 3.16
CA LEU A 19 5.03 3.41 1.76
C LEU A 19 5.07 4.64 0.83
N PHE A 20 4.13 5.56 1.03
CA PHE A 20 4.09 6.83 0.29
C PHE A 20 5.30 7.71 0.58
N PHE A 21 5.72 7.80 1.84
CA PHE A 21 6.93 8.53 2.21
C PHE A 21 8.17 7.96 1.52
N ILE A 22 8.30 6.63 1.45
CA ILE A 22 9.43 5.96 0.82
C ILE A 22 9.60 6.35 -0.66
N ILE A 23 8.50 6.45 -1.43
CA ILE A 23 8.57 6.83 -2.85
C ILE A 23 8.83 8.32 -3.07
N MET A 24 8.53 9.17 -2.08
CA MET A 24 8.77 10.61 -2.15
C MET A 24 10.25 10.95 -1.96
N VAL A 25 11.00 10.11 -1.25
CA VAL A 25 12.45 10.29 -1.11
C VAL A 25 13.13 9.86 -2.41
N PRO A 26 14.01 10.69 -3.01
CA PRO A 26 14.64 10.41 -4.30
C PRO A 26 15.78 9.40 -4.16
N PHE A 27 15.46 8.21 -3.66
CA PHE A 27 16.40 7.11 -3.58
C PHE A 27 16.81 6.64 -4.98
N PRO A 28 18.04 6.13 -5.17
CA PRO A 28 18.57 5.71 -6.47
C PRO A 28 17.81 4.54 -7.13
N PHE A 29 16.92 3.88 -6.38
CA PHE A 29 16.03 2.82 -6.85
C PHE A 29 14.59 3.30 -7.13
N PHE A 30 14.29 4.59 -6.98
CA PHE A 30 13.06 5.22 -7.48
C PHE A 30 13.33 6.32 -8.50
N TYR A 31 14.43 7.05 -8.30
CA TYR A 31 14.86 8.13 -9.17
C TYR A 31 16.36 8.02 -9.43
N ALA A 32 16.73 7.83 -10.69
CA ALA A 32 18.13 7.74 -11.11
C ALA A 32 18.35 8.63 -12.33
N THR A 33 19.30 9.57 -12.23
CA THR A 33 19.70 10.43 -13.35
C THR A 33 20.74 9.77 -14.27
N ARG A 34 21.27 8.63 -13.84
CA ARG A 34 22.23 7.82 -14.58
C ARG A 34 21.80 6.36 -14.49
N TYR A 35 22.16 5.58 -15.49
CA TYR A 35 21.93 4.14 -15.45
C TYR A 35 22.77 3.49 -14.35
N ILE A 36 22.09 2.84 -13.41
CA ILE A 36 22.68 2.06 -12.32
C ILE A 36 22.25 0.61 -12.54
N PRO A 37 23.14 -0.28 -13.02
CA PRO A 37 22.80 -1.68 -13.23
C PRO A 37 22.69 -2.42 -11.89
N VAL A 38 21.76 -3.35 -11.78
CA VAL A 38 21.62 -4.25 -10.64
C VAL A 38 21.69 -5.71 -11.11
N ILE A 39 20.58 -6.44 -11.14
CA ILE A 39 20.54 -7.87 -11.49
C ILE A 39 20.41 -8.03 -13.01
N TYR A 40 21.27 -8.82 -13.65
CA TYR A 40 21.28 -9.04 -15.12
C TYR A 40 21.31 -7.76 -15.97
N GLY A 41 21.85 -6.66 -15.44
CA GLY A 41 21.83 -5.36 -16.13
C GLY A 41 20.47 -4.65 -16.10
N LEU A 42 19.53 -5.08 -15.26
CA LEU A 42 18.30 -4.32 -15.03
C LEU A 42 18.64 -2.99 -14.35
N PRO A 43 18.10 -1.85 -14.84
CA PRO A 43 18.19 -0.58 -14.13
C PRO A 43 17.62 -0.67 -12.71
N SER A 44 18.30 -0.05 -11.75
CA SER A 44 17.90 -0.01 -10.33
C SER A 44 16.48 0.46 -10.11
N PHE A 45 16.04 1.47 -10.86
CA PHE A 45 14.69 2.02 -10.71
C PHE A 45 13.60 1.02 -11.10
N ILE A 46 13.83 0.16 -12.10
CA ILE A 46 12.85 -0.87 -12.49
C ILE A 46 12.68 -1.87 -11.35
N VAL A 47 13.78 -2.28 -10.72
CA VAL A 47 13.76 -3.22 -9.59
C VAL A 47 13.06 -2.58 -8.39
N GLY A 48 13.40 -1.35 -8.03
CA GLY A 48 12.80 -0.65 -6.89
C GLY A 48 11.30 -0.39 -7.06
N TRP A 49 10.86 0.12 -8.21
CA TRP A 49 9.44 0.31 -8.51
C TRP A 49 8.66 -1.00 -8.53
N THR A 50 9.23 -2.06 -9.09
CA THR A 50 8.59 -3.39 -9.12
C THR A 50 8.43 -3.95 -7.71
N ALA A 51 9.49 -3.93 -6.89
CA ALA A 51 9.46 -4.42 -5.52
C ALA A 51 8.46 -3.63 -4.66
N HIS A 52 8.48 -2.30 -4.75
CA HIS A 52 7.54 -1.44 -4.03
C HIS A 52 6.10 -1.71 -4.43
N THR A 53 5.82 -1.86 -5.72
CA THR A 53 4.48 -2.17 -6.25
C THR A 53 4.00 -3.52 -5.73
N ALA A 54 4.84 -4.57 -5.80
CA ALA A 54 4.49 -5.89 -5.32
C ALA A 54 4.14 -5.88 -3.81
N ILE A 55 4.96 -5.22 -2.99
CA ILE A 55 4.72 -5.07 -1.55
C ILE A 55 3.41 -4.33 -1.29
N THR A 56 3.18 -3.23 -2.01
CA THR A 56 1.96 -2.41 -1.86
C THR A 56 0.71 -3.21 -2.23
N MET A 57 0.72 -3.95 -3.34
CA MET A 57 -0.40 -4.79 -3.76
C MET A 57 -0.71 -5.90 -2.74
N ILE A 58 0.32 -6.56 -2.20
CA ILE A 58 0.14 -7.56 -1.13
C ILE A 58 -0.52 -6.92 0.09
N LEU A 59 -0.04 -5.75 0.52
CA LEU A 59 -0.59 -5.05 1.67
C LEU A 59 -2.03 -4.59 1.45
N ILE A 60 -2.41 -4.18 0.24
CA ILE A 60 -3.80 -3.88 -0.11
C ILE A 60 -4.68 -5.12 0.04
N VAL A 61 -4.24 -6.28 -0.46
CA VAL A 61 -5.00 -7.53 -0.32
C VAL A 61 -5.15 -7.93 1.15
N VAL A 62 -4.08 -7.79 1.95
CA VAL A 62 -4.12 -8.09 3.39
C VAL A 62 -5.03 -7.10 4.12
N PHE A 63 -4.98 -5.82 3.78
CA PHE A 63 -5.89 -4.80 4.32
C PHE A 63 -7.34 -5.15 4.01
N TYR A 64 -7.64 -5.44 2.74
CA TYR A 64 -8.97 -5.85 2.29
C TYR A 64 -9.49 -7.06 3.06
N ALA A 65 -8.69 -8.13 3.16
CA ALA A 65 -9.09 -9.34 3.87
C ALA A 65 -9.35 -9.11 5.37
N GLN A 66 -8.66 -8.15 6.00
CA GLN A 66 -8.91 -7.78 7.39
C GLN A 66 -10.12 -6.84 7.54
N ALA A 67 -10.34 -5.94 6.58
CA ALA A 67 -11.49 -5.04 6.55
C ALA A 67 -12.80 -5.82 6.37
N MET A 68 -12.84 -6.82 5.48
CA MET A 68 -14.03 -7.66 5.28
C MET A 68 -14.38 -8.58 6.47
N ARG A 69 -13.52 -8.66 7.49
CA ARG A 69 -13.78 -9.41 8.73
C ARG A 69 -14.40 -8.55 9.82
N ARG A 70 -14.54 -7.25 9.57
CA ARG A 70 -14.92 -6.24 10.56
C ARG A 70 -16.35 -5.79 10.27
N PRO A 71 -17.30 -6.03 11.18
CA PRO A 71 -18.70 -5.65 10.98
C PRO A 71 -18.87 -4.14 10.78
N GLU A 72 -17.96 -3.33 11.33
CA GLU A 72 -17.99 -1.87 11.16
C GLU A 72 -17.84 -1.40 9.70
N TYR A 73 -17.41 -2.26 8.77
CA TYR A 73 -17.34 -1.94 7.34
C TYR A 73 -18.51 -2.49 6.50
N HIS A 74 -19.48 -3.17 7.13
CA HIS A 74 -20.60 -3.84 6.46
C HIS A 74 -21.92 -3.06 6.61
N GLU A 75 -21.87 -1.76 6.92
CA GLU A 75 -23.04 -0.91 7.16
C GLU A 75 -24.06 -0.98 5.99
N PHE A 76 -23.58 -1.07 4.76
CA PHE A 76 -24.42 -1.13 3.55
C PHE A 76 -24.83 -2.56 3.13
N ASP A 77 -24.33 -3.61 3.80
CA ASP A 77 -24.69 -4.99 3.47
C ASP A 77 -26.14 -5.33 3.86
N GLU A 78 -26.70 -4.64 4.87
CA GLU A 78 -28.09 -4.81 5.30
C GLU A 78 -29.07 -4.07 4.39
N GLU A 79 -28.72 -2.88 3.90
CA GLU A 79 -29.54 -2.11 2.95
C GLU A 79 -29.70 -2.85 1.61
N ARG A 80 -28.64 -3.51 1.12
CA ARG A 80 -28.65 -4.26 -0.14
C ARG A 80 -29.42 -5.58 -0.11
N LYS A 81 -29.86 -6.06 1.06
CA LYS A 81 -30.70 -7.27 1.19
C LYS A 81 -32.20 -6.96 1.17
N GLY A 82 -32.58 -5.69 1.29
CA GLY A 82 -33.97 -5.22 1.26
C GLY A 82 -34.45 -4.74 -0.12
N GLU A 83 -33.54 -4.63 -1.10
CA GLU A 83 -33.82 -4.40 -2.53
C GLU A 83 -33.82 -5.71 -3.33
#